data_AF-A0A7S1D552-F1
#
_entry.id   AF-A0A7S1D552-F1
#
_cell.length_a   1.000
_cell.length_b   1.000
_cell.length_c   1.000
_cell.angle_alpha   90.00
_cell.angle_beta   90.00
_cell.angle_gamma   90.00
#
_symmetry.space_group_name_H-M   'P 1'
#
loop_
_entity.id
_entity.type
_entity.pdbx_description
1 polymer ?
#
loop_
_entity_poly.entity_id
_entity_poly.type
_entity_poly.pdbx_seq_one_letter_code
_entity_poly.pdbx_strand_id
1 'polypeptide(L)'
;FGHPPMILLVDHAPTDNDHHHHPEGHVVLAALSEVQMTVCKTGVLDYFEEYANRLHNGVYRRLLQSGGISLFPETGLNVSNCTTNGVHIRASAILLPFRPEANGLQFAYSIRISLTEEGEECQLVSRHWQFMDGSGTIRRVDGEGVVGKQPLLQEGGYVDLGFSSDCTGEFVDGEFCYQSMSGPVGGTSLTGGTGQAGVSGTFQFVPGTMENPRGRLFHATVERIPFVYSLPNY
;
A
#
# COMPACT_ATOMS: atom_id res chain seq x y z
N PHE A 1 3.94 17.26 -27.71
CA PHE A 1 4.24 17.38 -26.27
C PHE A 1 3.80 16.09 -25.62
N GLY A 2 4.75 15.19 -25.34
CA GLY A 2 4.46 13.85 -24.84
C GLY A 2 3.90 13.90 -23.44
N HIS A 3 2.80 13.20 -23.20
CA HIS A 3 2.25 12.98 -21.88
C HIS A 3 3.29 12.21 -21.05
N PRO A 4 3.68 12.66 -19.84
CA PRO A 4 4.48 11.83 -18.97
C PRO A 4 3.64 10.59 -18.61
N PRO A 5 4.20 9.37 -18.71
CA PRO A 5 3.47 8.19 -18.30
C PRO A 5 3.15 8.29 -16.79
N MET A 6 1.89 8.11 -16.42
CA MET A 6 1.56 7.77 -15.04
C MET A 6 2.03 6.34 -14.80
N ILE A 7 3.22 6.20 -14.21
CA ILE A 7 3.77 4.90 -13.84
C ILE A 7 3.21 4.54 -12.47
N LEU A 8 2.22 3.64 -12.45
CA LEU A 8 1.88 2.90 -11.24
C LEU A 8 2.81 1.69 -11.17
N LEU A 9 3.84 1.77 -10.33
CA LEU A 9 4.70 0.63 -10.01
C LEU A 9 3.96 -0.23 -8.99
N VAL A 10 3.38 -1.34 -9.42
CA VAL A 10 2.83 -2.35 -8.50
C VAL A 10 3.74 -3.57 -8.55
N ASP A 11 4.44 -3.86 -7.44
CA ASP A 11 5.05 -5.17 -7.28
C ASP A 11 3.95 -6.20 -7.06
N HIS A 12 4.01 -7.29 -7.83
CA HIS A 12 3.09 -8.40 -7.64
C HIS A 12 3.47 -9.13 -6.36
N ALA A 13 2.63 -9.08 -5.33
CA ALA A 13 2.72 -10.05 -4.24
C ALA A 13 2.44 -11.45 -4.85
N PRO A 14 3.28 -12.46 -4.61
CA PRO A 14 2.93 -13.82 -4.98
C PRO A 14 1.63 -14.19 -4.27
N THR A 15 0.64 -14.65 -5.02
CA THR A 15 -0.42 -15.48 -4.46
C THR A 15 0.24 -16.77 -3.98
N ASP A 16 -0.08 -17.24 -2.78
CA ASP A 16 0.51 -18.39 -2.07
C ASP A 16 0.41 -19.75 -2.79
N ASN A 17 0.24 -19.78 -4.12
CA ASN A 17 0.02 -20.97 -4.91
C ASN A 17 1.07 -21.25 -5.99
N ASP A 18 2.13 -20.43 -6.15
CA ASP A 18 3.14 -20.65 -7.17
C ASP A 18 4.54 -20.89 -6.57
N HIS A 19 4.87 -22.16 -6.37
CA HIS A 19 6.23 -22.64 -6.13
C HIS A 19 7.04 -22.70 -7.43
N HIS A 20 7.25 -21.59 -8.15
CA HIS A 20 8.22 -21.56 -9.25
C HIS A 20 8.93 -20.20 -9.32
N HIS A 21 10.27 -20.26 -9.29
CA HIS A 21 11.19 -19.15 -9.53
C HIS A 21 10.81 -18.36 -10.80
N HIS A 22 10.60 -17.05 -10.69
CA HIS A 22 10.57 -16.14 -11.85
C HIS A 22 11.25 -14.80 -11.52
N PRO A 23 11.93 -14.19 -12.52
CA PRO A 23 12.78 -13.02 -12.34
C PRO A 23 11.93 -11.75 -12.19
N GLU A 24 12.52 -10.75 -11.54
CA GLU A 24 12.00 -9.40 -11.28
C GLU A 24 11.05 -8.89 -12.39
N GLY A 25 9.74 -8.99 -12.12
CA GLY A 25 8.69 -8.59 -13.04
C GLY A 25 8.14 -7.21 -12.68
N HIS A 26 8.76 -6.15 -13.17
CA HIS A 26 8.17 -4.81 -13.10
C HIS A 26 6.93 -4.73 -14.01
N VAL A 27 5.77 -4.42 -13.45
CA VAL A 27 4.56 -4.15 -14.24
C VAL A 27 4.58 -2.69 -14.70
N VAL A 28 4.85 -2.48 -16.00
CA VAL A 28 4.61 -1.21 -16.68
C VAL A 28 3.17 -1.22 -17.18
N LEU A 29 2.30 -0.42 -16.55
CA LEU A 29 0.93 -0.21 -17.06
C LEU A 29 0.98 0.75 -18.26
N ALA A 30 1.11 0.19 -19.46
CA ALA A 30 0.98 0.92 -20.71
C ALA A 30 -0.51 1.20 -21.03
N ALA A 31 -0.80 2.44 -21.44
CA ALA A 31 -2.14 2.88 -21.80
C ALA A 31 -2.69 2.09 -23.01
N LEU A 32 -3.80 1.38 -22.82
CA LEU A 32 -4.56 0.75 -23.90
C LEU A 32 -5.41 1.80 -24.63
N SER A 33 -5.48 1.68 -25.95
CA SER A 33 -6.31 2.50 -26.82
C SER A 33 -7.80 2.29 -26.54
N GLU A 34 -8.52 3.39 -26.37
CA GLU A 34 -9.95 3.50 -26.01
C GLU A 34 -10.29 3.25 -24.53
N VAL A 35 -9.90 4.23 -23.70
CA VAL A 35 -10.46 4.39 -22.36
C VAL A 35 -11.54 5.46 -22.41
N GLN A 36 -12.81 5.06 -22.27
CA GLN A 36 -13.89 5.99 -21.96
C GLN A 36 -13.81 6.34 -20.46
N MET A 37 -12.88 7.22 -20.09
CA MET A 37 -12.79 7.71 -18.72
C MET A 37 -13.91 8.72 -18.48
N THR A 38 -14.94 8.33 -17.73
CA THR A 38 -15.81 9.29 -17.03
C THR A 38 -15.02 9.82 -15.83
N VAL A 39 -14.23 10.86 -16.06
CA VAL A 39 -13.26 11.40 -15.09
C VAL A 39 -13.95 12.16 -13.94
N CYS A 40 -15.08 12.81 -14.22
CA CYS A 40 -15.84 13.60 -13.26
C CYS A 40 -17.28 13.80 -13.74
N LYS A 41 -18.24 14.03 -12.81
CA LYS A 41 -19.61 14.39 -13.15
C LYS A 41 -19.74 15.83 -13.68
N THR A 42 -18.84 16.72 -13.29
CA THR A 42 -18.89 18.16 -13.59
C THR A 42 -18.00 18.59 -14.77
N GLY A 43 -16.95 17.82 -15.07
CA GLY A 43 -16.08 18.06 -16.23
C GLY A 43 -14.63 17.68 -15.99
N VAL A 44 -13.85 17.56 -17.07
CA VAL A 44 -12.44 17.17 -16.99
C VAL A 44 -11.55 18.27 -16.37
N LEU A 45 -11.95 19.54 -16.49
CA LEU A 45 -11.19 20.66 -15.92
C LEU A 45 -11.27 20.67 -14.39
N ASP A 46 -12.46 20.49 -13.82
CA ASP A 46 -12.64 20.43 -12.36
C ASP A 46 -11.82 19.29 -11.73
N TYR A 47 -11.72 18.17 -12.44
CA TYR A 47 -10.86 17.07 -12.03
C TYR A 47 -9.38 17.49 -11.98
N PHE A 48 -8.88 18.17 -13.02
CA PHE A 48 -7.48 18.61 -13.04
C PHE A 48 -7.20 19.69 -12.01
N GLU A 49 -8.11 20.65 -11.84
CA GLU A 49 -7.99 21.70 -10.83
C GLU A 49 -7.92 21.11 -9.43
N GLU A 50 -8.82 20.18 -9.09
CA GLU A 50 -8.74 19.49 -7.82
C GLU A 50 -7.45 18.68 -7.71
N TYR A 51 -7.09 17.90 -8.74
CA TYR A 51 -5.90 17.08 -8.66
C TYR A 51 -4.66 17.94 -8.37
N ALA A 52 -4.55 19.08 -9.04
CA ALA A 52 -3.51 20.07 -8.78
C ALA A 52 -3.60 20.63 -7.36
N ASN A 53 -4.81 20.93 -6.86
CA ASN A 53 -5.04 21.40 -5.50
C ASN A 53 -4.60 20.34 -4.45
N ARG A 54 -4.97 19.07 -4.63
CA ARG A 54 -4.56 17.96 -3.75
C ARG A 54 -3.05 17.75 -3.78
N LEU A 55 -2.43 17.82 -4.96
CA LEU A 55 -0.98 17.75 -5.11
C LEU A 55 -0.30 18.93 -4.39
N HIS A 56 -0.82 20.15 -4.56
CA HIS A 56 -0.32 21.36 -3.91
C HIS A 56 -0.43 21.28 -2.39
N ASN A 57 -1.53 20.74 -1.87
CA ASN A 57 -1.79 20.58 -0.43
C ASN A 57 -1.13 19.33 0.18
N GLY A 58 -0.28 18.62 -0.56
CA GLY A 58 0.48 17.49 -0.03
C GLY A 58 -0.32 16.20 0.20
N VAL A 59 -1.50 16.07 -0.42
CA VAL A 59 -2.25 14.80 -0.43
C VAL A 59 -1.46 13.74 -1.19
N TYR A 60 -0.78 14.12 -2.27
CA TYR A 60 0.05 13.21 -3.06
C TYR A 60 1.53 13.59 -2.94
N ARG A 61 2.40 12.60 -2.69
CA ARG A 61 3.85 12.81 -2.61
C ARG A 61 4.45 12.88 -4.01
N ARG A 62 5.30 13.88 -4.25
CA ARG A 62 6.19 13.91 -5.42
C ARG A 62 7.38 12.99 -5.19
N LEU A 63 7.66 12.11 -6.15
CA LEU A 63 8.80 11.22 -6.13
C LEU A 63 9.98 11.94 -6.77
N LEU A 64 10.77 12.65 -5.94
CA LEU A 64 11.82 13.55 -6.41
C LEU A 64 12.85 12.87 -7.31
N GLN A 65 13.21 11.62 -7.00
CA GLN A 65 14.20 10.86 -7.75
C GLN A 65 13.71 10.43 -9.15
N SER A 66 12.42 10.10 -9.29
CA SER A 66 11.85 9.65 -10.57
C SER A 66 11.11 10.75 -11.35
N GLY A 67 10.87 11.91 -10.73
CA GLY A 67 10.00 12.96 -11.25
C GLY A 67 8.51 12.57 -11.25
N GLY A 68 8.14 11.43 -10.67
CA GLY A 68 6.77 10.92 -10.62
C GLY A 68 5.93 11.49 -9.48
N ILE A 69 4.67 11.07 -9.42
CA ILE A 69 3.74 11.37 -8.33
C ILE A 69 3.22 10.04 -7.79
N SER A 70 3.31 9.84 -6.48
CA SER A 70 2.62 8.73 -5.82
C SER A 70 1.11 8.98 -5.87
N LEU A 71 0.37 8.02 -6.42
CA LEU A 71 -1.10 8.09 -6.46
C LEU A 71 -1.75 7.69 -5.13
N PHE A 72 -0.97 7.16 -4.19
CA PHE A 72 -1.45 6.82 -2.85
C PHE A 72 -1.49 8.08 -1.98
N PRO A 73 -2.66 8.44 -1.41
CA PRO A 73 -2.75 9.60 -0.53
C PRO A 73 -1.85 9.47 0.70
N GLU A 74 -1.18 10.55 1.07
CA GLU A 74 -0.35 10.70 2.26
C GLU A 74 -1.14 11.24 3.45
N THR A 75 -2.20 12.00 3.19
CA THR A 75 -3.05 12.65 4.19
C THR A 75 -4.52 12.58 3.81
N GLY A 76 -5.39 12.90 4.77
CA GLY A 76 -6.84 12.96 4.58
C GLY A 76 -7.60 11.77 5.18
N LEU A 77 -8.93 11.78 4.99
CA LEU A 77 -9.86 10.86 5.67
C LEU A 77 -9.71 9.39 5.28
N ASN A 78 -9.08 9.10 4.13
CA ASN A 78 -8.89 7.76 3.60
C ASN A 78 -7.47 7.20 3.85
N VAL A 79 -6.73 7.84 4.74
CA VAL A 79 -5.38 7.42 5.14
C VAL A 79 -5.43 6.87 6.55
N SER A 80 -5.00 5.62 6.71
CA SER A 80 -4.68 5.06 8.02
C SER A 80 -3.33 5.63 8.47
N ASN A 81 -3.27 6.11 9.70
CA ASN A 81 -2.07 6.71 10.28
C ASN A 81 -2.00 6.39 11.77
N CYS A 82 -1.12 5.46 12.14
CA CYS A 82 -1.04 4.94 13.50
C CYS A 82 0.40 4.70 13.92
N THR A 83 0.69 4.93 15.20
CA THR A 83 1.98 4.64 15.82
C THR A 83 1.79 3.64 16.95
N THR A 84 2.64 2.61 17.00
CA THR A 84 2.64 1.63 18.09
C THR A 84 4.08 1.29 18.45
N ASN A 85 4.48 1.52 19.70
CA ASN A 85 5.84 1.27 20.19
C ASN A 85 6.93 1.90 19.28
N GLY A 86 6.70 3.13 18.82
CA GLY A 86 7.61 3.85 17.93
C GLY A 86 7.59 3.41 16.46
N VAL A 87 6.87 2.34 16.10
CA VAL A 87 6.63 1.99 14.69
C VAL A 87 5.49 2.84 14.17
N HIS A 88 5.77 3.75 13.25
CA HIS A 88 4.81 4.59 12.56
C HIS A 88 4.39 3.95 11.25
N ILE A 89 3.08 3.77 11.06
CA ILE A 89 2.51 3.17 9.87
C ILE A 89 1.51 4.13 9.24
N ARG A 90 1.76 4.46 7.98
CA ARG A 90 0.82 5.16 7.11
C ARG A 90 0.39 4.26 5.98
N ALA A 91 -0.91 4.22 5.72
CA ALA A 91 -1.43 3.35 4.69
C ALA A 91 -2.63 3.94 3.97
N SER A 92 -2.72 3.70 2.67
CA SER A 92 -3.81 4.19 1.82
C SER A 92 -4.02 3.28 0.62
N ALA A 93 -5.20 3.37 0.02
CA ALA A 93 -5.59 2.56 -1.12
C ALA A 93 -6.14 3.41 -2.27
N ILE A 94 -6.05 2.85 -3.48
CA ILE A 94 -6.61 3.41 -4.71
C ILE A 94 -7.39 2.34 -5.47
N LEU A 95 -8.42 2.75 -6.20
CA LEU A 95 -9.13 1.87 -7.12
C LEU A 95 -8.25 1.55 -8.34
N LEU A 96 -8.29 0.30 -8.82
CA LEU A 96 -7.75 -0.12 -10.11
C LEU A 96 -8.90 -0.20 -11.15
N PRO A 97 -9.06 0.79 -12.04
CA PRO A 97 -10.26 0.92 -12.88
C PRO A 97 -10.30 -0.04 -14.08
N PHE A 98 -9.19 -0.70 -14.42
CA PHE A 98 -9.03 -1.45 -15.68
C PHE A 98 -9.33 -2.95 -15.58
N ARG A 99 -9.89 -3.43 -14.47
CA ARG A 99 -10.25 -4.85 -14.31
C ARG A 99 -11.78 -5.02 -14.24
N PRO A 100 -12.37 -5.93 -15.03
CA PRO A 100 -13.82 -6.06 -15.13
C PRO A 100 -14.45 -6.39 -13.76
N GLU A 101 -15.58 -5.74 -13.47
CA GLU A 101 -16.38 -5.86 -12.24
C GLU A 101 -17.01 -7.24 -12.03
N ALA A 102 -16.79 -8.22 -12.92
CA ALA A 102 -17.48 -9.51 -12.88
C ALA A 102 -17.43 -10.18 -11.50
N ASN A 103 -16.39 -9.89 -10.70
CA ASN A 103 -16.21 -10.37 -9.32
C ASN A 103 -16.01 -9.23 -8.28
N GLY A 104 -16.38 -7.99 -8.61
CA GLY A 104 -16.20 -6.79 -7.78
C GLY A 104 -14.98 -5.94 -8.14
N LEU A 105 -14.88 -4.77 -7.51
CA LEU A 105 -13.78 -3.81 -7.70
C LEU A 105 -12.46 -4.35 -7.14
N GLN A 106 -11.34 -3.85 -7.66
CA GLN A 106 -9.99 -4.19 -7.20
C GLN A 106 -9.27 -2.94 -6.72
N PHE A 107 -8.53 -3.06 -5.62
CA PHE A 107 -7.80 -1.96 -5.03
C PHE A 107 -6.32 -2.31 -4.93
N ALA A 108 -5.48 -1.33 -5.24
CA ALA A 108 -4.09 -1.36 -4.79
C ALA A 108 -4.01 -0.63 -3.46
N TYR A 109 -3.17 -1.11 -2.55
CA TYR A 109 -2.88 -0.44 -1.29
C TYR A 109 -1.37 -0.31 -1.09
N SER A 110 -0.97 0.78 -0.44
CA SER A 110 0.42 1.06 -0.08
C SER A 110 0.52 1.17 1.43
N ILE A 111 1.48 0.47 2.01
CA ILE A 111 1.88 0.57 3.40
C ILE A 111 3.26 1.23 3.44
N ARG A 112 3.40 2.22 4.31
CA ARG A 112 4.63 2.97 4.57
C ARG A 112 4.93 2.85 6.05
N ILE A 113 6.11 2.34 6.38
CA ILE A 113 6.52 2.00 7.74
C ILE A 113 7.83 2.73 8.04
N SER A 114 7.86 3.42 9.17
CA SER A 114 9.06 4.09 9.68
C SER A 114 9.17 3.93 11.18
N LEU A 115 10.36 4.19 11.70
CA LEU A 115 10.61 4.26 13.13
C LEU A 115 10.62 5.73 13.56
N THR A 116 9.89 6.07 14.62
CA THR A 116 9.96 7.41 15.24
C THR A 116 11.25 7.58 16.02
N GLU A 117 11.58 8.82 16.40
CA GLU A 117 12.78 9.14 17.19
C GLU A 117 12.79 8.42 18.56
N GLU A 118 11.61 8.14 19.12
CA GLU A 118 11.45 7.42 20.38
C GLU A 118 11.34 5.89 20.19
N GLY A 119 11.35 5.42 18.94
CA GLY A 119 11.23 4.01 18.61
C GLY A 119 12.53 3.24 18.79
N GLU A 120 12.43 2.01 19.25
CA GLU A 120 13.57 1.11 19.29
C GLU A 120 13.67 0.32 17.99
N GLU A 121 14.90 0.15 17.49
CA GLU A 121 15.17 -0.70 16.32
C GLU A 121 14.50 -2.07 16.50
N CYS A 122 13.77 -2.49 15.46
CA CYS A 122 12.97 -3.70 15.48
C CYS A 122 12.80 -4.30 14.08
N GLN A 123 12.71 -5.62 14.00
CA GLN A 123 12.54 -6.34 12.73
C GLN A 123 11.10 -6.79 12.54
N LEU A 124 10.58 -6.59 11.32
CA LEU A 124 9.29 -7.12 10.88
C LEU A 124 9.38 -8.65 10.76
N VAL A 125 8.50 -9.34 11.48
CA VAL A 125 8.44 -10.80 11.52
C VAL A 125 7.35 -11.32 10.59
N SER A 126 6.11 -10.85 10.77
CA SER A 126 4.92 -11.36 10.10
C SER A 126 3.83 -10.31 9.97
N ARG A 127 2.79 -10.62 9.19
CA ARG A 127 1.62 -9.78 8.97
C ARG A 127 0.32 -10.59 9.14
N HIS A 128 -0.70 -9.93 9.65
CA HIS A 128 -2.06 -10.45 9.77
C HIS A 128 -3.03 -9.43 9.19
N TRP A 129 -3.71 -9.78 8.11
CA TRP A 129 -4.66 -8.91 7.42
C TRP A 129 -6.10 -9.40 7.56
N GLN A 130 -7.03 -8.46 7.68
CA GLN A 130 -8.47 -8.67 7.63
C GLN A 130 -9.03 -7.81 6.50
N PHE A 131 -9.46 -8.48 5.44
CA PHE A 131 -10.15 -7.85 4.31
C PHE A 131 -11.64 -7.96 4.54
N MET A 132 -12.32 -6.83 4.61
CA MET A 132 -13.78 -6.77 4.62
C MET A 132 -14.26 -6.41 3.22
N ASP A 133 -15.24 -7.16 2.71
CA ASP A 133 -15.86 -6.89 1.42
C ASP A 133 -17.08 -5.96 1.55
N GLY A 134 -17.75 -5.68 0.42
CA GLY A 134 -18.91 -4.80 0.41
C GLY A 134 -20.17 -5.35 1.09
N SER A 135 -20.21 -6.67 1.34
CA SER A 135 -21.28 -7.34 2.08
C SER A 135 -20.99 -7.46 3.58
N GLY A 136 -19.81 -7.03 4.03
CA GLY A 136 -19.35 -7.18 5.41
C GLY A 136 -18.67 -8.52 5.70
N THR A 137 -18.45 -9.36 4.68
CA THR A 137 -17.74 -10.64 4.84
C THR A 137 -16.25 -10.39 5.08
N ILE A 138 -15.67 -11.07 6.07
CA ILE A 138 -14.25 -10.92 6.43
C ILE A 138 -13.44 -12.12 5.94
N ARG A 139 -12.37 -11.84 5.19
CA ARG A 139 -11.33 -12.79 4.83
C ARG A 139 -10.04 -12.45 5.57
N ARG A 140 -9.41 -13.44 6.19
CA ARG A 140 -8.14 -13.27 6.90
C ARG A 140 -6.98 -13.79 6.06
N VAL A 141 -5.84 -13.13 6.13
CA VAL A 141 -4.59 -13.53 5.47
C VAL A 141 -3.46 -13.34 6.45
N ASP A 142 -2.78 -14.43 6.76
CA ASP A 142 -1.61 -14.45 7.64
C ASP A 142 -0.40 -14.81 6.79
N GLY A 143 0.77 -14.23 7.09
CA GLY A 143 1.98 -14.57 6.36
C GLY A 143 3.24 -14.01 7.00
N GLU A 144 4.36 -14.69 6.75
CA GLU A 144 5.68 -14.22 7.16
C GLU A 144 6.13 -13.04 6.30
N GLY A 145 6.81 -12.09 6.94
CA GLY A 145 7.29 -10.89 6.28
C GLY A 145 6.20 -10.10 5.55
N VAL A 146 6.62 -9.37 4.53
CA VAL A 146 5.77 -8.65 3.56
C VAL A 146 6.43 -8.76 2.18
N VAL A 147 5.71 -9.27 1.18
CA VAL A 147 6.22 -9.38 -0.21
C VAL A 147 7.63 -9.99 -0.35
N GLY A 148 7.97 -10.98 0.47
CA GLY A 148 9.31 -11.57 0.45
C GLY A 148 10.36 -10.88 1.35
N LYS A 149 9.97 -9.83 2.09
CA LYS A 149 10.86 -8.93 2.83
C LYS A 149 10.59 -8.95 4.34
N GLN A 150 11.64 -8.74 5.13
CA GLN A 150 11.60 -8.67 6.60
C GLN A 150 12.52 -7.54 7.09
N PRO A 151 12.14 -6.28 6.86
CA PRO A 151 13.00 -5.14 7.16
C PRO A 151 13.27 -5.01 8.66
N LEU A 152 14.53 -4.75 8.99
CA LEU A 152 14.96 -4.17 10.26
C LEU A 152 14.78 -2.65 10.17
N LEU A 153 13.86 -2.11 10.97
CA LEU A 153 13.63 -0.68 11.06
C LEU A 153 14.66 -0.06 12.00
N GLN A 154 15.25 1.04 11.54
CA GLN A 154 16.23 1.82 12.28
C GLN A 154 15.84 3.30 12.24
N GLU A 155 16.46 4.12 13.08
CA GLU A 155 16.20 5.56 13.06
C GLU A 155 16.57 6.13 11.68
N GLY A 156 15.60 6.81 11.05
CA GLY A 156 15.77 7.41 9.74
C GLY A 156 15.78 6.44 8.54
N GLY A 157 15.66 5.12 8.74
CA GLY A 157 15.79 4.18 7.64
C GLY A 157 15.44 2.73 7.95
N TYR A 158 15.86 1.84 7.07
CA TYR A 158 15.72 0.41 7.27
C TYR A 158 16.79 -0.37 6.54
N VAL A 159 16.98 -1.62 6.97
CA VAL A 159 17.77 -2.63 6.28
C VAL A 159 16.86 -3.80 5.94
N ASP A 160 16.71 -4.15 4.66
CA ASP A 160 15.96 -5.35 4.29
C ASP A 160 16.81 -6.61 4.48
N LEU A 161 16.50 -7.38 5.51
CA LEU A 161 17.21 -8.62 5.82
C LEU A 161 16.65 -9.84 5.08
N GLY A 162 15.48 -9.72 4.44
CA GLY A 162 14.85 -10.81 3.68
C GLY A 162 14.76 -12.14 4.46
N PHE A 163 14.68 -13.25 3.71
CA PHE A 163 14.63 -14.62 4.25
C PHE A 163 15.96 -15.39 4.15
N SER A 164 17.01 -14.78 3.59
CA SER A 164 18.30 -15.45 3.33
C SER A 164 19.31 -15.16 4.44
N SER A 165 20.02 -16.19 4.89
CA SER A 165 21.02 -16.14 5.98
C SER A 165 22.25 -15.28 5.69
N ASP A 166 22.43 -14.85 4.44
CA ASP A 166 23.63 -14.14 3.98
C ASP A 166 23.36 -12.62 3.80
N CYS A 167 22.16 -12.15 4.17
CA CYS A 167 21.72 -10.78 3.95
C CYS A 167 22.37 -9.78 4.91
N THR A 168 23.42 -9.10 4.46
CA THR A 168 23.92 -7.87 5.07
C THR A 168 23.24 -6.65 4.45
N GLY A 169 21.91 -6.68 4.26
CA GLY A 169 21.16 -5.70 3.46
C GLY A 169 21.66 -4.26 3.61
N GLU A 170 21.66 -3.50 2.51
CA GLU A 170 22.12 -2.11 2.57
C GLU A 170 21.11 -1.25 3.33
N PHE A 171 21.63 -0.29 4.11
CA PHE A 171 20.78 0.71 4.75
C PHE A 171 20.15 1.61 3.70
N VAL A 172 18.83 1.71 3.75
CA VAL A 172 18.03 2.60 2.90
C VAL A 172 17.48 3.72 3.76
N ASP A 173 17.82 4.95 3.37
CA ASP A 173 17.27 6.17 3.99
C ASP A 173 15.77 6.31 3.72
N GLY A 174 15.03 6.69 4.75
CA GLY A 174 13.60 6.93 4.71
C GLY A 174 12.74 5.74 5.14
N GLU A 175 11.56 5.64 4.55
CA GLU A 175 10.52 4.71 5.03
C GLU A 175 10.54 3.42 4.22
N PHE A 176 10.33 2.30 4.91
CA PHE A 176 10.04 1.05 4.23
C PHE A 176 8.65 1.12 3.60
N CYS A 177 8.59 1.00 2.28
CA CYS A 177 7.35 1.09 1.52
C CYS A 177 7.12 -0.20 0.75
N TYR A 178 5.91 -0.75 0.84
CA TYR A 178 5.48 -1.79 -0.09
C TYR A 178 4.06 -1.55 -0.56
N GLN A 179 3.75 -2.13 -1.71
CA GLN A 179 2.45 -2.05 -2.35
C GLN A 179 1.96 -3.45 -2.67
N SER A 180 0.64 -3.64 -2.66
CA SER A 180 0.01 -4.91 -2.98
C SER A 180 -1.43 -4.67 -3.44
N MET A 181 -2.12 -5.74 -3.83
CA MET A 181 -3.49 -5.70 -4.35
C MET A 181 -4.45 -6.50 -3.47
N SER A 182 -5.68 -6.04 -3.36
CA SER A 182 -6.75 -6.72 -2.62
C SER A 182 -7.24 -8.00 -3.32
N GLY A 183 -7.06 -8.08 -4.64
CA GLY A 183 -7.88 -8.94 -5.50
C GLY A 183 -9.31 -8.39 -5.63
N PRO A 184 -10.21 -9.12 -6.33
CA PRO A 184 -11.63 -8.74 -6.42
C PRO A 184 -12.28 -8.67 -5.04
N VAL A 185 -12.93 -7.55 -4.75
CA VAL A 185 -13.64 -7.30 -3.50
C VAL A 185 -15.13 -7.51 -3.74
N GLY A 186 -15.67 -8.63 -3.27
CA GLY A 186 -17.08 -9.00 -3.43
C GLY A 186 -18.04 -7.92 -2.91
N GLY A 187 -19.22 -7.82 -3.53
CA GLY A 187 -20.25 -6.87 -3.11
C GLY A 187 -19.91 -5.39 -3.36
N THR A 188 -18.81 -5.08 -4.06
CA THR A 188 -18.47 -3.71 -4.48
C THR A 188 -18.77 -3.51 -5.97
N SER A 189 -19.24 -2.31 -6.33
CA SER A 189 -19.41 -1.87 -7.72
C SER A 189 -19.13 -0.37 -7.84
N LEU A 190 -19.02 0.14 -9.06
CA LEU A 190 -18.89 1.59 -9.27
C LEU A 190 -20.12 2.38 -8.77
N THR A 191 -21.26 1.70 -8.56
CA THR A 191 -22.50 2.32 -8.09
C THR A 191 -22.73 2.18 -6.58
N GLY A 192 -21.89 1.44 -5.84
CA GLY A 192 -22.06 1.28 -4.39
C GLY A 192 -21.29 0.11 -3.77
N GLY A 193 -21.66 -0.23 -2.53
CA GLY A 193 -21.09 -1.38 -1.81
C GLY A 193 -19.69 -1.17 -1.25
N THR A 194 -19.09 0.01 -1.39
CA THR A 194 -17.73 0.29 -0.89
C THR A 194 -17.67 0.79 0.55
N GLY A 195 -18.81 1.16 1.15
CA GLY A 195 -18.83 1.80 2.48
C GLY A 195 -18.21 0.94 3.59
N GLN A 196 -18.44 -0.38 3.55
CA GLN A 196 -17.87 -1.33 4.51
C GLN A 196 -16.55 -1.95 4.02
N ALA A 197 -16.32 -1.97 2.70
CA ALA A 197 -15.14 -2.57 2.11
C ALA A 197 -13.84 -1.89 2.58
N GLY A 198 -12.82 -2.68 2.89
CA GLY A 198 -11.54 -2.17 3.34
C GLY A 198 -10.61 -3.25 3.84
N VAL A 199 -9.42 -2.84 4.27
CA VAL A 199 -8.43 -3.72 4.88
C VAL A 199 -7.90 -3.10 6.16
N SER A 200 -7.75 -3.91 7.20
CA SER A 200 -7.06 -3.57 8.44
C SER A 200 -6.20 -4.75 8.88
N GLY A 201 -5.28 -4.54 9.80
CA GLY A 201 -4.40 -5.64 10.20
C GLY A 201 -3.41 -5.28 11.28
N THR A 202 -2.44 -6.15 11.44
CA THR A 202 -1.29 -5.95 12.31
C THR A 202 -0.03 -6.46 11.63
N PHE A 203 1.09 -5.83 11.97
CA PHE A 203 2.41 -6.42 11.79
C PHE A 203 2.93 -6.87 13.13
N GLN A 204 3.62 -8.01 13.13
CA GLN A 204 4.37 -8.45 14.28
C GLN A 204 5.84 -8.03 14.12
N PHE A 205 6.38 -7.43 15.16
CA PHE A 205 7.77 -6.97 15.24
C PHE A 205 8.46 -7.59 16.45
N VAL A 206 9.78 -7.75 16.33
CA VAL A 206 10.66 -8.10 17.45
C VAL A 206 11.69 -6.97 17.65
N PRO A 207 11.91 -6.47 18.88
CA PRO A 207 13.00 -5.52 19.14
C PRO A 207 14.37 -6.17 18.84
N GLY A 208 15.26 -5.43 18.19
CA GLY A 208 16.49 -5.98 17.59
C GLY A 208 16.20 -6.80 16.33
N THR A 209 16.98 -7.84 16.10
CA THR A 209 16.78 -8.77 14.98
C THR A 209 16.11 -10.06 15.45
N MET A 210 15.54 -10.83 14.53
CA MET A 210 14.98 -12.16 14.84
C MET A 210 16.06 -13.13 15.35
N GLU A 211 17.30 -13.01 14.89
CA GLU A 211 18.43 -13.82 15.35
C GLU A 211 18.92 -13.41 16.75
N ASN A 212 18.87 -12.12 17.07
CA ASN A 212 19.31 -11.58 18.35
C ASN A 212 18.24 -10.63 18.95
N PRO A 213 17.13 -11.21 19.46
CA PRO A 213 16.01 -10.43 19.96
C PRO A 213 16.38 -9.72 21.27
N ARG A 214 16.09 -8.42 21.34
CA ARG A 214 16.32 -7.58 22.53
C ARG A 214 15.09 -7.42 23.43
N GLY A 215 13.95 -7.98 23.02
CA GLY A 215 12.69 -7.86 23.75
C GLY A 215 11.65 -8.87 23.28
N ARG A 216 10.41 -8.71 23.78
CA ARG A 216 9.27 -9.55 23.38
C ARG A 216 8.69 -9.06 22.07
N LEU A 217 8.08 -9.99 21.33
CA LEU A 217 7.26 -9.66 20.16
C LEU A 217 6.16 -8.66 20.55
N PHE A 218 5.91 -7.70 19.66
CA PHE A 218 4.78 -6.77 19.78
C PHE A 218 4.06 -6.63 18.44
N HIS A 219 2.83 -6.13 18.49
CA HIS A 219 2.01 -5.93 17.30
C HIS A 219 1.85 -4.45 17.03
N ALA A 220 2.30 -4.00 15.87
CA ALA A 220 1.98 -2.68 15.36
C ALA A 220 0.65 -2.76 14.59
N THR A 221 -0.31 -1.92 14.96
CA THR A 221 -1.64 -1.94 14.34
C THR A 221 -1.62 -1.21 13.01
N VAL A 222 -2.40 -1.68 12.05
CA VAL A 222 -2.79 -0.95 10.85
C VAL A 222 -4.28 -0.71 10.94
N GLU A 223 -4.66 0.54 11.20
CA GLU A 223 -6.07 0.93 11.21
C GLU A 223 -6.72 0.72 9.84
N ARG A 224 -8.05 0.75 9.80
CA ARG A 224 -8.79 0.45 8.58
C ARG A 224 -8.44 1.42 7.45
N ILE A 225 -7.95 0.85 6.36
CA ILE A 225 -7.83 1.49 5.05
C ILE A 225 -9.16 1.24 4.31
N PRO A 226 -9.96 2.28 4.06
CA PRO A 226 -11.23 2.11 3.38
C PRO A 226 -11.01 1.88 1.88
N PHE A 227 -11.71 0.91 1.30
CA PHE A 227 -11.73 0.67 -0.14
C PHE A 227 -12.80 1.52 -0.80
N VAL A 228 -12.58 2.84 -0.77
CA VAL A 228 -13.55 3.81 -1.28
C VAL A 228 -13.39 3.93 -2.78
N TYR A 229 -14.48 3.68 -3.49
CA TYR A 229 -14.70 4.30 -4.78
C TYR A 229 -15.46 5.61 -4.55
N SER A 230 -14.71 6.70 -4.46
CA SER A 230 -15.28 8.02 -4.63
C SER A 230 -14.84 8.47 -6.01
N LEU A 231 -15.77 8.52 -6.97
CA LEU A 231 -15.69 9.64 -7.91
C LEU A 231 -15.58 10.87 -7.02
N PRO A 232 -14.61 11.75 -7.24
CA PRO A 232 -14.57 12.99 -6.51
C PRO A 232 -15.98 13.59 -6.55
N ASN A 233 -16.56 13.85 -5.38
CA ASN A 233 -17.85 14.54 -5.29
C ASN A 233 -17.57 15.99 -5.70
N TYR A 234 -17.49 16.22 -7.01
CA TYR A 234 -17.72 17.52 -7.60
C TYR A 234 -19.12 17.44 -8.21
#